data_AF-A0AAF0UUF6-F1
#
_entry.id   AF-A0AAF0UUF6-F1
#
_cell.length_a   1.000
_cell.length_b   1.000
_cell.length_c   1.000
_cell.angle_alpha   90.00
_cell.angle_beta   90.00
_cell.angle_gamma   90.00
#
_symmetry.space_group_name_H-M   'P 1'
#
loop_
_entity.id
_entity.type
_entity.pdbx_description
1 polymer ?
#
loop_
_entity_poly.entity_id
_entity_poly.type
_entity_poly.pdbx_seq_one_letter_code
_entity_poly.pdbx_strand_id
1 'polypeptide(L)'
;KGFFSRDPAAVQQTSRLLGEACRSHGFFLVVKHGVDANLISNVHRHMDMFFDMPLCEKQKAQRKIGEHYGYASNFTGRFYSKHP
;
A
#
# COMPACT_ATOMS: atom_id res chain seq x y z
N LYS A 1 -10.73 -20.63 4.95
CA LYS A 1 -10.13 -21.64 4.07
C LYS A 1 -10.53 -21.29 2.64
N GLY A 2 -9.56 -21.30 1.73
CA GLY A 2 -9.52 -20.65 0.41
C GLY A 2 -8.15 -21.03 -0.19
N PHE A 3 -7.41 -20.11 -0.81
CA PHE A 3 -6.07 -20.42 -1.34
C PHE A 3 -5.12 -21.18 -0.38
N PHE A 4 -5.11 -20.83 0.91
CA PHE A 4 -4.24 -21.46 1.91
C PHE A 4 -4.68 -22.85 2.41
N SER A 5 -5.82 -23.40 1.98
CA SER A 5 -6.27 -24.70 2.48
C SER A 5 -5.52 -25.90 1.89
N ARG A 6 -4.64 -25.70 0.89
CA ARG A 6 -3.93 -26.75 0.12
C ARG A 6 -4.84 -27.75 -0.60
N ASP A 7 -6.15 -27.55 -0.54
CA ASP A 7 -7.13 -28.25 -1.37
C ASP A 7 -7.01 -27.75 -2.83
N PRO A 8 -6.66 -28.63 -3.80
CA PRO A 8 -6.50 -28.24 -5.20
C PRO A 8 -7.73 -27.56 -5.79
N ALA A 9 -8.94 -27.98 -5.41
CA ALA A 9 -10.19 -27.40 -5.92
C ALA A 9 -10.38 -25.96 -5.44
N ALA A 10 -10.16 -25.71 -4.14
CA ALA A 10 -10.20 -24.37 -3.56
C ALA A 10 -9.14 -23.44 -4.16
N VAL A 11 -7.93 -23.95 -4.43
CA VAL A 11 -6.85 -23.21 -5.08
C VAL A 11 -7.24 -22.84 -6.51
N GLN A 12 -7.71 -23.81 -7.32
CA GLN A 12 -8.12 -23.57 -8.70
C GLN A 12 -9.25 -22.54 -8.79
N GLN A 13 -10.27 -22.65 -7.94
CA GLN A 13 -11.38 -21.71 -7.93
C GLN A 13 -10.93 -20.30 -7.53
N THR A 14 -10.04 -20.17 -6.52
CA THR A 14 -9.51 -18.87 -6.12
C THR A 14 -8.71 -18.23 -7.25
N SER A 15 -7.86 -18.98 -7.94
CA SER A 15 -7.09 -18.49 -9.09
C SER A 15 -7.99 -18.05 -10.25
N ARG A 16 -9.08 -18.77 -10.52
CA ARG A 16 -10.07 -18.39 -11.55
C ARG A 16 -10.71 -17.04 -11.22
N LEU A 17 -11.19 -16.87 -9.98
CA LEU A 17 -11.82 -15.64 -9.51
C LEU A 17 -10.85 -14.46 -9.51
N LEU A 18 -9.59 -14.67 -9.10
CA LEU A 18 -8.54 -13.65 -9.19
C LEU A 18 -8.33 -13.19 -10.64
N GLY A 19 -8.19 -14.14 -11.57
CA GLY A 19 -8.02 -13.81 -12.99
C GLY A 19 -9.22 -13.06 -13.58
N GLU A 20 -10.43 -13.44 -13.19
CA GLU A 20 -11.66 -12.75 -13.58
C GLU A 20 -11.67 -11.30 -13.07
N ALA A 21 -11.45 -11.10 -11.76
CA ALA A 21 -11.42 -9.78 -11.16
C ALA A 21 -10.33 -8.86 -11.74
N CYS A 22 -9.14 -9.41 -12.04
CA CYS A 22 -8.07 -8.67 -12.72
C CYS A 22 -8.51 -8.17 -14.10
N ARG A 23 -9.28 -8.96 -14.87
CA ARG A 23 -9.69 -8.60 -16.24
C ARG A 23 -10.91 -7.71 -16.28
N SER A 24 -11.88 -7.91 -15.39
CA SER A 24 -13.16 -7.19 -15.42
C SER A 24 -13.14 -5.91 -14.57
N HIS A 25 -12.37 -5.88 -13.48
CA HIS A 25 -12.40 -4.79 -12.50
C HIS A 25 -11.06 -4.11 -12.31
N GLY A 26 -9.94 -4.84 -12.46
CA GLY A 26 -8.59 -4.31 -12.21
C GLY A 26 -8.23 -4.15 -10.73
N PHE A 27 -9.15 -4.49 -9.80
CA PHE A 27 -8.91 -4.52 -8.36
C PHE A 27 -9.82 -5.54 -7.67
N PHE A 28 -9.45 -5.96 -6.45
CA PHE A 28 -10.21 -6.86 -5.61
C PHE A 28 -9.77 -6.73 -4.15
N LEU A 29 -10.62 -7.14 -3.21
CA LEU A 29 -10.26 -7.24 -1.79
C LEU A 29 -9.81 -8.65 -1.46
N VAL A 30 -8.63 -8.79 -0.84
CA VAL A 30 -8.19 -10.06 -0.26
C VAL A 30 -8.57 -10.09 1.22
N VAL A 31 -9.44 -11.01 1.60
CA VAL A 31 -9.78 -11.29 3.01
C VAL A 31 -9.13 -12.59 3.46
N LYS A 32 -8.90 -12.75 4.77
CA LYS A 32 -8.22 -13.93 5.33
C LYS A 32 -6.84 -14.17 4.68
N HIS A 33 -6.11 -13.09 4.42
CA HIS A 33 -4.78 -13.06 3.78
C HIS A 33 -3.65 -13.65 4.65
N GLY A 34 -3.89 -13.93 5.93
CA GLY A 34 -2.89 -14.50 6.84
C GLY A 34 -1.98 -13.47 7.52
N VAL A 35 -1.95 -12.22 7.05
CA VAL A 35 -1.34 -11.10 7.81
C VAL A 35 -2.05 -10.93 9.15
N ASP A 36 -1.26 -10.85 10.22
CA ASP A 36 -1.72 -10.69 11.59
C ASP A 36 -2.46 -9.36 11.83
N ALA A 37 -3.58 -9.43 12.55
CA ALA A 37 -4.42 -8.25 12.79
C ALA A 37 -3.76 -7.21 13.70
N ASN A 38 -2.94 -7.64 14.68
CA ASN A 38 -2.23 -6.72 15.55
C ASN A 38 -1.10 -6.01 14.78
N LEU A 39 -0.46 -6.69 13.83
CA LEU A 39 0.49 -6.05 12.93
C LEU A 39 -0.18 -4.95 12.10
N ILE A 40 -1.33 -5.22 11.49
CA ILE A 40 -2.10 -4.22 10.73
C ILE A 40 -2.47 -3.03 11.62
N SER A 41 -3.03 -3.29 12.82
CA SER A 41 -3.38 -2.24 13.77
C SER A 41 -2.17 -1.40 14.18
N ASN A 42 -1.02 -2.02 14.40
CA ASN A 42 0.21 -1.30 14.73
C ASN A 42 0.70 -0.45 13.57
N VAL A 43 0.64 -0.94 12.33
CA VAL A 43 1.01 -0.15 11.15
C VAL A 43 0.13 1.09 11.04
N HIS A 44 -1.20 0.97 11.19
CA HIS A 44 -2.10 2.13 11.24
C HIS A 44 -1.73 3.13 12.34
N ARG A 45 -1.51 2.65 13.57
CA ARG A 45 -1.09 3.51 14.67
C ARG A 45 0.20 4.28 14.38
N HIS A 46 1.20 3.65 13.78
CA HIS A 46 2.46 4.34 13.45
C HIS A 46 2.31 5.30 12.27
N MET A 47 1.44 4.99 11.30
CA MET A 47 1.09 5.93 10.23
C MET A 47 0.46 7.20 10.82
N ASP A 48 -0.54 7.05 11.69
CA ASP A 48 -1.20 8.18 12.36
C ASP A 48 -0.17 9.01 13.14
N MET A 49 0.64 8.35 13.98
CA MET A 49 1.70 9.02 14.75
C MET A 49 2.68 9.82 13.87
N PHE A 50 3.09 9.30 12.71
CA PHE A 50 3.98 10.02 11.80
C PHE A 50 3.30 11.20 11.13
N PHE A 51 2.06 11.03 10.64
CA PHE A 51 1.35 12.08 9.92
C PHE A 51 0.82 13.20 10.83
N ASP A 52 0.59 12.90 12.11
CA ASP A 52 0.26 13.89 13.16
C ASP A 52 1.45 14.75 13.59
N MET A 53 2.69 14.37 13.24
CA MET A 53 3.87 15.21 13.54
C MET A 53 3.82 16.54 12.79
N PRO A 54 4.44 17.60 13.35
CA PRO A 54 4.65 18.87 12.65
C PRO A 54 5.32 18.68 11.28
N LEU A 55 5.01 19.56 10.32
CA LEU A 55 5.56 19.47 8.96
C LEU A 55 7.09 19.44 8.94
N CYS A 56 7.75 20.25 9.77
CA CYS A 56 9.22 20.29 9.83
C CYS A 56 9.83 18.92 10.20
N GLU A 57 9.17 18.16 11.07
CA GLU A 57 9.61 16.82 11.46
C GLU A 57 9.43 15.82 10.31
N LYS A 58 8.27 15.85 9.63
CA LYS A 58 8.02 15.01 8.45
C LYS A 58 8.99 15.30 7.31
N GLN A 59 9.36 16.57 7.13
CA GLN A 59 10.31 17.02 6.11
C GLN A 59 11.75 16.54 6.35
N LYS A 60 12.12 16.10 7.56
CA LYS A 60 13.40 15.43 7.78
C LYS A 60 13.53 14.14 6.97
N ALA A 61 12.41 13.52 6.63
CA ALA A 61 12.33 12.34 5.77
C ALA A 61 11.97 12.68 4.31
N GLN A 62 12.13 13.93 3.86
CA GLN A 62 11.69 14.36 2.53
C GLN A 62 12.31 13.54 1.39
N ARG A 63 11.46 13.05 0.48
CA ARG A 63 11.86 12.38 -0.75
C ARG A 63 12.66 13.33 -1.64
N LYS A 64 13.86 12.92 -2.05
CA LYS A 64 14.68 13.67 -3.01
C LYS A 64 14.29 13.34 -4.45
N ILE A 65 14.67 14.23 -5.38
CA ILE A 65 14.48 14.00 -6.81
C ILE A 65 15.23 12.72 -7.21
N GLY A 66 14.55 11.83 -7.94
CA GLY A 66 15.07 10.54 -8.36
C GLY A 66 14.92 9.42 -7.32
N GLU A 67 14.53 9.73 -6.07
CA GLU A 67 14.22 8.70 -5.08
C GLU A 67 12.77 8.23 -5.18
N HIS A 68 12.53 6.98 -4.80
CA HIS A 68 11.19 6.36 -4.77
C HIS A 68 10.60 6.25 -3.35
N TYR A 69 11.32 6.74 -2.34
CA TYR A 69 10.95 6.65 -0.92
C TYR A 69 11.05 8.02 -0.23
N GLY A 70 10.50 8.12 0.98
CA GLY A 70 10.50 9.34 1.78
C GLY A 70 9.18 10.10 1.73
N TYR A 71 9.05 11.09 2.61
CA TYR A 71 7.90 11.96 2.72
C TYR A 71 7.76 12.82 1.46
N ALA A 72 6.60 12.74 0.84
CA ALA A 72 6.21 13.59 -0.28
C ALA A 72 4.88 14.26 0.04
N SER A 73 4.80 15.55 -0.27
CA SER A 73 3.53 16.29 -0.31
C SER A 73 3.23 16.66 -1.74
N ASN A 74 1.94 16.78 -2.09
CA ASN A 74 1.51 17.21 -3.43
C ASN A 74 2.10 18.58 -3.84
N PHE A 75 2.59 19.36 -2.87
CA PHE A 75 3.26 20.64 -3.12
C PHE A 75 4.75 20.52 -3.47
N THR A 76 5.46 19.51 -2.97
CA THR A 76 6.93 19.46 -3.01
C THR A 76 7.51 18.87 -4.30
N GLY A 77 6.68 18.29 -5.18
CA GLY A 77 7.14 17.66 -6.43
C GLY A 77 6.83 18.45 -7.72
N ARG A 78 5.81 19.31 -7.71
CA ARG A 78 5.25 19.90 -8.95
C ARG A 78 6.01 21.12 -9.47
N PHE A 79 6.78 21.80 -8.62
CA PHE A 79 7.41 23.09 -8.96
C PHE A 79 8.95 23.06 -9.01
N TYR A 80 9.58 21.88 -8.95
CA TYR A 80 11.04 21.78 -9.02
C TYR A 80 11.61 21.86 -10.44
N SER A 81 10.79 21.71 -11.48
CA SER A 81 11.20 22.06 -12.84
C SER A 81 11.18 23.58 -12.99
N LYS A 82 12.33 24.23 -12.76
CA LYS A 82 12.60 25.52 -13.37
C LYS A 82 12.58 25.30 -14.89
N HIS A 83 11.47 25.66 -15.54
CA HIS A 83 11.54 25.97 -16.96
C HIS A 83 12.23 27.35 -17.11
N PRO A 84 13.06 27.54 -18.15
CA PRO A 84 13.69 28.82 -18.42
C PRO A 84 12.68 29.95 -18.62
#